data_AF-A0ABD0NEW0-F1
#
_entry.id   AF-A0ABD0NEW0-F1
#
_cell.length_a   1.000
_cell.length_b   1.000
_cell.length_c   1.000
_cell.angle_alpha   90.00
_cell.angle_beta   90.00
_cell.angle_gamma   90.00
#
_symmetry.space_group_name_H-M   'P 1'
#
loop_
_entity.id
_entity.type
_entity.pdbx_description
1 polymer ?
#
loop_
_entity_poly.entity_id
_entity_poly.type
_entity_poly.pdbx_seq_one_letter_code
_entity_poly.pdbx_strand_id
1 'polypeptide(L)' 'PSVVTFTFDVGNGPVVLTVKSHVPLNDKQWHFVRAERNVKEASLQVDQLPLRFLEAPSEGHTHLQLNSQLFI' A
#
# COMPACT_ATOMS: atom_id res chain seq x y z
N PRO A 1 -4.71 6.49 -15.78
CA PRO A 1 -4.80 5.57 -14.63
C PRO A 1 -5.54 6.23 -13.47
N SER A 2 -6.41 5.51 -12.76
CA SER A 2 -7.17 6.05 -11.61
C SER A 2 -7.00 5.19 -10.35
N VAL A 3 -6.01 4.30 -10.35
CA VAL A 3 -5.81 3.29 -9.32
C VAL A 3 -4.37 3.32 -8.87
N VAL A 4 -4.16 3.36 -7.55
CA VAL A 4 -2.86 3.15 -6.90
C VAL A 4 -2.93 1.84 -6.14
N THR A 5 -1.89 1.02 -6.29
CA THR A 5 -1.79 -0.30 -5.66
C THR A 5 -0.54 -0.37 -4.80
N PHE A 6 -0.70 -0.84 -3.57
CA PHE A 6 0.38 -1.21 -2.68
C PHE A 6 0.35 -2.72 -2.46
N THR A 7 1.41 -3.41 -2.87
CA THR A 7 1.53 -4.87 -2.77
C THR A 7 2.75 -5.24 -1.94
N PHE A 8 2.59 -6.18 -1.02
CA PHE A 8 3.67 -6.70 -0.21
C PHE A 8 3.43 -8.17 0.15
N ASP A 9 4.49 -8.89 0.48
CA ASP A 9 4.42 -10.27 0.97
C ASP A 9 5.40 -10.43 2.13
N VAL A 10 4.91 -10.90 3.27
CA VAL A 10 5.72 -11.16 4.48
C VAL A 10 6.10 -12.64 4.63
N GLY A 11 5.75 -13.49 3.66
CA GLY A 11 5.91 -14.94 3.66
C GLY A 11 4.61 -15.71 3.84
N ASN A 12 3.47 -15.02 3.89
CA ASN A 12 2.12 -15.61 3.96
C ASN A 12 1.38 -15.51 2.61
N GLY A 13 2.07 -15.04 1.55
CA GLY A 13 1.49 -14.74 0.25
C GLY A 13 1.22 -13.24 0.05
N PRO A 14 0.96 -12.82 -1.20
CA PRO A 14 0.84 -11.42 -1.54
C PRO A 14 -0.44 -10.80 -0.97
N VAL A 15 -0.28 -9.66 -0.31
CA VAL A 15 -1.35 -8.78 0.14
C VAL A 15 -1.42 -7.59 -0.79
N VAL A 16 -2.63 -7.18 -1.16
CA VAL A 16 -2.88 -6.07 -2.09
C VAL A 16 -3.83 -5.07 -1.47
N LEU A 17 -3.38 -3.82 -1.36
CA LEU A 17 -4.18 -2.65 -1.02
C LEU A 17 -4.36 -1.79 -2.26
N THR A 18 -5.59 -1.33 -2.50
CA THR A 18 -5.91 -0.52 -3.67
C THR A 18 -6.78 0.66 -3.31
N VAL A 19 -6.38 1.85 -3.74
CA VAL A 19 -7.19 3.07 -3.70
C VAL A 19 -7.60 3.43 -5.13
N LYS A 20 -8.90 3.62 -5.35
CA LYS A 20 -9.46 4.05 -6.63
C LYS A 20 -9.92 5.50 -6.51
N SER A 21 -9.33 6.36 -7.32
CA SER A 21 -9.77 7.75 -7.48
C SER A 21 -10.97 7.82 -8.43
N HIS A 22 -11.83 8.82 -8.22
CA HIS A 22 -12.93 9.15 -9.13
C HIS A 22 -12.44 9.82 -10.42
N VAL A 23 -11.23 10.38 -10.40
CA VAL A 23 -10.59 11.04 -11.53
C VAL A 23 -9.27 10.35 -11.90
N PRO A 24 -8.77 10.50 -13.14
CA PRO A 24 -7.44 10.04 -13.50
C PRO A 24 -6.36 10.76 -12.68
N LEU A 25 -5.38 10.01 -12.16
CA LEU A 25 -4.23 10.52 -11.40
C LEU A 25 -3.02 10.87 -12.28
N ASN A 26 -3.13 10.61 -13.59
CA ASN A 26 -2.13 10.94 -14.59
C ASN A 26 -2.51 12.25 -15.32
N ASP A 27 -2.96 13.23 -14.56
CA ASP A 27 -3.55 14.49 -15.03
C ASP A 27 -2.54 15.66 -15.08
N LYS A 28 -1.25 15.36 -14.88
CA LYS A 28 -0.13 16.32 -14.78
C LYS A 28 -0.15 17.18 -13.51
N GLN A 29 -0.90 16.78 -12.48
CA GLN A 29 -0.82 17.38 -11.16
C GLN A 29 -0.07 16.47 -10.19
N TRP A 30 0.42 17.07 -9.10
CA TRP A 30 1.01 16.31 -8.00
C TRP A 30 -0.09 15.63 -7.19
N HIS A 31 0.12 14.36 -6.88
CA HIS A 31 -0.71 13.58 -5.97
C HIS A 31 0.15 13.07 -4.81
N PHE A 32 -0.38 13.09 -3.60
CA PHE A 32 0.29 12.59 -2.42
C PHE A 32 -0.10 11.14 -2.15
N VAL A 33 0.88 10.23 -2.03
CA VAL A 33 0.63 8.83 -1.71
C VAL A 33 1.30 8.48 -0.39
N ARG A 34 0.52 7.97 0.57
CA ARG A 34 1.02 7.41 1.82
C ARG A 34 0.74 5.92 1.85
N ALA A 35 1.80 5.11 1.85
CA ALA A 35 1.75 3.67 2.08
C ALA A 35 2.47 3.34 3.38
N GLU A 36 1.84 2.55 4.24
CA GLU A 36 2.41 2.12 5.52
C GLU A 36 2.22 0.61 5.70
N ARG A 37 3.25 -0.07 6.21
CA ARG A 37 3.16 -1.44 6.71
C ARG A 37 3.87 -1.48 8.05
N ASN A 38 3.12 -1.74 9.12
CA ASN A 38 3.62 -1.89 10.47
C ASN A 38 3.26 -3.30 11.00
N VAL A 39 3.59 -3.65 12.24
CA VAL A 39 3.30 -5.01 12.76
C VAL A 39 1.80 -5.30 12.84
N LYS A 40 0.97 -4.28 13.09
CA LYS A 40 -0.47 -4.40 13.34
C LYS A 40 -1.32 -4.34 12.07
N GLU A 41 -0.90 -3.60 11.07
CA GLU A 41 -1.71 -3.33 9.89
C GLU A 41 -0.86 -2.92 8.67
N ALA A 42 -1.52 -2.81 7.53
CA ALA A 42 -1.03 -2.12 6.35
C ALA A 42 -2.07 -1.09 5.91
N SER A 43 -1.63 0.07 5.40
CA SER A 43 -2.52 1.12 4.95
C SER A 43 -2.03 1.82 3.69
N LEU A 44 -2.97 2.37 2.91
CA LEU A 44 -2.75 3.12 1.69
C LEU A 44 -3.74 4.29 1.63
N GLN A 45 -3.22 5.49 1.40
CA GLN A 45 -3.98 6.71 1.15
C GLN A 45 -3.43 7.44 -0.07
N VAL A 46 -4.33 8.00 -0.88
CA VAL A 46 -3.99 8.86 -2.03
C VAL A 46 -4.75 10.17 -1.85
N ASP A 47 -4.04 11.28 -1.77
CA ASP A 47 -4.56 12.61 -1.46
C ASP A 47 -5.44 12.59 -0.19
N GLN A 48 -6.66 13.12 -0.30
CA GLN A 48 -7.67 13.13 0.76
C GLN A 48 -8.71 12.01 0.58
N LEU A 49 -8.44 11.03 -0.29
CA LEU A 49 -9.34 9.88 -0.44
C LEU A 49 -9.37 9.05 0.85
N PRO A 50 -10.46 8.28 1.08
CA PRO A 50 -10.57 7.44 2.27
C PRO A 50 -9.38 6.50 2.42
N LEU A 51 -8.82 6.44 3.63
CA LEU A 51 -7.76 5.51 3.99
C LEU A 51 -8.24 4.08 3.78
N ARG A 52 -7.44 3.27 3.08
CA ARG A 52 -7.63 1.83 2.99
C ARG A 52 -6.64 1.16 3.91
N PHE A 53 -7.10 0.25 4.75
CA PHE A 53 -6.25 -0.50 5.65
C PHE A 53 -6.67 -1.97 5.73
N LEU A 54 -5.73 -2.81 6.15
CA LEU A 54 -5.91 -4.23 6.42
C LEU A 54 -5.14 -4.57 7.68
N GLU A 55 -5.80 -5.23 8.63
CA GLU A 55 -5.12 -5.75 9.82
C GLU A 55 -4.13 -6.86 9.44
N ALA A 56 -3.03 -6.93 10.18
CA ALA A 56 -2.08 -8.01 10.06
C ALA A 56 -2.71 -9.31 10.57
N PRO A 57 -2.48 -10.46 9.92
CA PRO A 57 -2.85 -11.75 10.47
C PRO A 57 -2.27 -11.93 11.89
N SER A 58 -3.05 -12.55 12.78
CA SER A 58 -2.62 -12.86 14.16
C SER A 58 -1.51 -13.92 14.22
N GLU A 59 -1.38 -14.72 13.15
CA GLU A 59 -0.39 -15.77 13.02
C GLU A 59 0.47 -15.59 11.76
N GLY A 60 1.72 -16.04 11.83
CA GLY A 60 2.67 -15.99 10.72
C GLY A 60 3.66 -14.84 10.81
N HIS A 61 4.36 -14.60 9.71
CA HIS A 61 5.41 -13.59 9.66
C HIS A 61 4.84 -12.17 9.69
N THR A 62 5.39 -11.32 10.54
CA THR A 62 4.95 -9.93 10.69
C THR A 62 5.89 -8.93 10.03
N HIS A 63 7.17 -9.29 9.88
CA HIS A 63 8.24 -8.42 9.41
C HIS A 63 8.52 -8.59 7.92
N LEU A 64 8.61 -7.47 7.20
CA LEU A 64 9.01 -7.45 5.80
C LEU A 64 10.54 -7.49 5.70
N GLN A 65 11.10 -8.53 5.09
CA GLN A 65 12.54 -8.69 4.92
C GLN A 65 13.01 -7.98 3.63
N LEU A 66 13.43 -6.70 3.76
CA LEU A 66 13.88 -5.88 2.62
C LEU A 66 15.42 -5.79 2.57
N ASN A 67 16.06 -6.92 2.27
CA ASN A 67 17.52 -6.99 2.19
C ASN A 67 18.07 -6.67 0.79
N SER A 68 17.19 -6.46 -0.19
CA SER A 68 17.54 -6.12 -1.57
C SER A 68 17.65 -4.61 -1.77
N GLN A 69 18.15 -4.22 -2.94
CA GLN A 69 18.14 -2.82 -3.37
C GLN A 69 16.70 -2.29 -3.46
N LEU A 70 16.53 -1.03 -3.11
CA LEU A 70 15.30 -0.26 -3.33
C LEU A 70 15.38 0.40 -4.70
N PHE A 71 14.32 0.22 -5.51
CA PHE A 71 14.17 0.85 -6.82
C PHE A 71 13.03 1.86 -6.78
N ILE A 72 13.20 2.98 -7.50
CA ILE A 72 12.23 4.08 -7.65
C ILE A 72 12.09 4.39 -9.14
#